data_AF-H2L7A5-F1
#
_entry.id   AF-H2L7A5-F1
#
_cell.length_a   1.000
_cell.length_b   1.000
_cell.length_c   1.000
_cell.angle_alpha   90.00
_cell.angle_beta   90.00
_cell.angle_gamma   90.00
#
_symmetry.space_group_name_H-M   'P 1'
#
loop_
_entity.id
_entity.type
_entity.pdbx_description
1 polymer ?
#
loop_
_entity_poly.entity_id
_entity_poly.type
_entity_poly.pdbx_seq_one_letter_code
_entity_poly.pdbx_strand_id
1 'polypeptide(L)'
;MAVTIEDLYRNYGVLADAKDNLSQHKDAYQVILAGVKGGPKEKRLAAQFIPKFFNSFPELADAAINAQLDLCEDEDVSIRRQAIKELPRFATGENIFRVADILTQLLQTDDTAEFNQVNVALISIFKMDAKGTLGGLFSQILQGEDIVRERAIKFLSTKLKTLPEDIMTKEVEEYVFAETKKVLEDVTGEEFVLLMRVASGLRVLQTVNGRQQLVELVVEQADLDQALNPADPDAVDRLLQCTRQALPLFSKNVHSTRFVTYFCEHVLPNLSTLTSPVAELDIQLEVLKLMAEMSPYCGDMEKLEANLTILFTKLLEFMPLPPEEVENGENSASEEPKLQFSYVECLLFMDGERLKDFKIRLQYFARGLQVYIRQLRVALQGKTGDALKTEENKIKVVALKITNNINILIKVKSCYRIDTNLNWNIFKRAKRLSSEEMGSGAATKKQITPLPRRDARQIYNPPSGKYSSSIGNFNYEQRGGFRGGRGRGFGARGNRSRGRIY
;
A
#
# COMPACT_ATOMS: atom_id res chain seq x y z
N MET A 1 -46.09 20.46 22.90
CA MET A 1 -45.31 20.34 24.15
C MET A 1 -43.99 19.68 23.81
N ALA A 2 -42.88 20.15 24.36
CA ALA A 2 -41.58 19.50 24.19
C ALA A 2 -41.61 18.14 24.93
N VAL A 3 -41.13 17.08 24.28
CA VAL A 3 -41.02 15.75 24.88
C VAL A 3 -39.98 15.80 26.01
N THR A 4 -40.32 15.27 27.18
CA THR A 4 -39.41 15.25 28.33
C THR A 4 -38.69 13.91 28.48
N ILE A 5 -37.63 13.87 29.28
CA ILE A 5 -36.93 12.62 29.65
C ILE A 5 -37.90 11.60 30.28
N GLU A 6 -38.82 12.06 31.13
CA GLU A 6 -39.80 11.19 31.79
C GLU A 6 -40.78 10.59 30.77
N ASP A 7 -41.22 11.38 29.78
CA ASP A 7 -42.03 10.87 28.68
C ASP A 7 -41.29 9.79 27.89
N LEU A 8 -40.00 9.99 27.59
CA LEU A 8 -39.20 9.02 26.85
C LEU A 8 -39.05 7.70 27.62
N TYR A 9 -38.74 7.76 28.92
CA TYR A 9 -38.64 6.54 29.73
C TYR A 9 -39.99 5.83 29.92
N ARG A 10 -41.08 6.58 30.10
CA ARG A 10 -42.42 6.00 30.20
C ARG A 10 -42.78 5.25 28.91
N ASN A 11 -42.60 5.88 27.75
CA ASN A 11 -42.93 5.26 26.46
C ASN A 11 -41.97 4.10 26.12
N TYR A 12 -40.70 4.21 26.48
CA TYR A 12 -39.78 3.07 26.39
C TYR A 12 -40.26 1.89 27.23
N GLY A 13 -40.74 2.12 28.46
CA GLY A 13 -41.31 1.09 29.32
C GLY A 13 -42.51 0.40 28.68
N VAL A 14 -43.46 1.19 28.15
CA VAL A 14 -44.63 0.67 27.41
C VAL A 14 -44.19 -0.26 26.27
N LEU A 15 -43.26 0.19 25.43
CA LEU A 15 -42.77 -0.62 24.32
C LEU A 15 -41.98 -1.87 24.77
N ALA A 16 -41.18 -1.75 25.83
CA ALA A 16 -40.41 -2.86 26.35
C ALA A 16 -41.31 -3.95 27.00
N ASP A 17 -42.38 -3.54 27.66
CA ASP A 17 -43.30 -4.43 28.37
C ASP A 17 -44.35 -5.06 27.44
N ALA A 18 -44.64 -4.43 26.29
CA ALA A 18 -45.63 -4.89 25.32
C ALA A 18 -45.32 -6.25 24.68
N LYS A 19 -44.04 -6.68 24.66
CA LYS A 19 -43.58 -7.95 24.05
C LYS A 19 -44.18 -8.17 22.66
N ASP A 20 -45.05 -9.17 22.50
CA ASP A 20 -45.66 -9.54 21.21
C ASP A 20 -46.68 -8.51 20.70
N ASN A 21 -47.16 -7.60 21.55
CA ASN A 21 -48.13 -6.55 21.20
C ASN A 21 -47.48 -5.21 20.84
N LEU A 22 -46.17 -5.19 20.58
CA LEU A 22 -45.39 -3.98 20.25
C LEU A 22 -46.04 -3.13 19.14
N SER A 23 -46.57 -3.76 18.10
CA SER A 23 -47.20 -3.07 16.96
C SER A 23 -48.44 -2.26 17.32
N GLN A 24 -49.09 -2.54 18.45
CA GLN A 24 -50.28 -1.82 18.92
C GLN A 24 -49.94 -0.48 19.58
N HIS A 25 -48.67 -0.24 19.93
CA HIS A 25 -48.19 0.94 20.65
C HIS A 25 -47.45 1.93 19.74
N LYS A 26 -48.01 2.18 18.56
CA LYS A 26 -47.47 3.12 17.57
C LYS A 26 -47.32 4.53 18.14
N ASP A 27 -48.28 4.97 18.93
CA ASP A 27 -48.31 6.25 19.62
C ASP A 27 -47.10 6.44 20.53
N ALA A 28 -46.75 5.41 21.32
CA ALA A 28 -45.57 5.45 22.18
C ALA A 28 -44.27 5.58 21.38
N TYR A 29 -44.17 4.88 20.23
CA TYR A 29 -43.01 5.01 19.35
C TYR A 29 -42.94 6.40 18.71
N GLN A 30 -44.07 7.00 18.31
CA GLN A 30 -44.11 8.39 17.80
C GLN A 30 -43.61 9.41 18.83
N VAL A 31 -43.89 9.22 20.12
CA VAL A 31 -43.33 10.08 21.18
C VAL A 31 -41.81 9.93 21.28
N ILE A 32 -41.29 8.71 21.12
CA ILE A 32 -39.84 8.47 21.08
C ILE A 32 -39.20 9.15 19.87
N LEU A 33 -39.82 9.07 18.68
CA LEU A 33 -39.37 9.78 17.48
C LEU A 33 -39.35 11.30 17.70
N ALA A 34 -40.36 11.85 18.36
CA ALA A 34 -40.43 13.28 18.67
C ALA A 34 -39.34 13.74 19.67
N GLY A 35 -38.68 12.81 20.37
CA GLY A 35 -37.56 13.09 21.27
C GLY A 35 -36.36 13.76 20.60
N VAL A 36 -36.20 13.64 19.29
CA VAL A 36 -35.12 14.31 18.52
C VAL A 36 -35.24 15.83 18.53
N LYS A 37 -36.43 16.36 18.82
CA LYS A 37 -36.70 17.80 18.95
C LYS A 37 -36.49 18.33 20.38
N GLY A 38 -36.08 17.47 21.31
CA GLY A 38 -35.80 17.81 22.70
C GLY A 38 -34.42 18.42 22.93
N GLY A 39 -34.03 18.51 24.20
CA GLY A 39 -32.70 18.93 24.60
C GLY A 39 -31.64 17.82 24.46
N PRO A 40 -30.39 18.09 24.86
CA PRO A 40 -29.28 17.13 24.67
C PRO A 40 -29.51 15.76 25.34
N LYS A 41 -30.18 15.74 26.49
CA LYS A 41 -30.46 14.49 27.22
C LYS A 41 -31.55 13.67 26.54
N GLU A 42 -32.60 14.34 26.08
CA GLU A 42 -33.72 13.76 25.34
C GLU A 42 -33.24 13.18 24.02
N LYS A 43 -32.46 13.94 23.25
CA LYS A 43 -31.83 13.49 22.00
C LYS A 43 -30.93 12.28 22.20
N ARG A 44 -30.11 12.25 23.26
CA ARG A 44 -29.27 11.09 23.60
C ARG A 44 -30.07 9.83 23.93
N LEU A 45 -31.26 9.97 24.53
CA LEU A 45 -32.17 8.85 24.75
C LEU A 45 -32.87 8.43 23.47
N ALA A 46 -33.36 9.38 22.67
CA ALA A 46 -33.95 9.12 21.36
C ALA A 46 -32.99 8.33 20.46
N ALA A 47 -31.72 8.73 20.39
CA ALA A 47 -30.66 8.05 19.63
C ALA A 47 -30.51 6.55 19.96
N GLN A 48 -30.90 6.13 21.17
CA GLN A 48 -30.87 4.73 21.62
C GLN A 48 -32.22 4.03 21.48
N PHE A 49 -33.32 4.76 21.71
CA PHE A 49 -34.65 4.19 21.79
C PHE A 49 -35.27 3.98 20.40
N ILE A 50 -35.09 4.93 19.49
CA ILE A 50 -35.56 4.85 18.10
C ILE A 50 -35.09 3.54 17.44
N PRO A 51 -33.77 3.24 17.36
CA PRO A 51 -33.28 2.03 16.71
C PRO A 51 -33.69 0.73 17.41
N LYS A 52 -34.01 0.79 18.71
CA LYS A 52 -34.33 -0.43 19.48
C LYS A 52 -35.65 -1.07 19.04
N PHE A 53 -36.64 -0.26 18.67
CA PHE A 53 -37.98 -0.74 18.33
C PHE A 53 -38.31 -0.61 16.84
N PHE A 54 -37.36 -0.14 16.03
CA PHE A 54 -37.53 0.13 14.59
C PHE A 54 -38.23 -1.00 13.82
N ASN A 55 -37.75 -2.24 13.95
CA ASN A 55 -38.28 -3.40 13.21
C ASN A 55 -39.76 -3.73 13.53
N SER A 56 -40.30 -3.22 14.65
CA SER A 56 -41.69 -3.46 15.05
C SER A 56 -42.68 -2.48 14.41
N PHE A 57 -42.19 -1.42 13.75
CA PHE A 57 -43.03 -0.34 13.21
C PHE A 57 -42.67 -0.02 11.75
N PRO A 58 -42.91 -0.94 10.79
CA PRO A 58 -42.55 -0.75 9.39
C PRO A 58 -43.22 0.48 8.75
N GLU A 59 -44.45 0.80 9.16
CA GLU A 59 -45.21 1.99 8.76
C GLU A 59 -44.62 3.33 9.22
N LEU A 60 -43.65 3.30 10.14
CA LEU A 60 -42.90 4.48 10.61
C LEU A 60 -41.42 4.41 10.23
N ALA A 61 -41.03 3.49 9.34
CA ALA A 61 -39.62 3.25 9.02
C ALA A 61 -38.92 4.50 8.49
N ASP A 62 -39.50 5.20 7.51
CA ASP A 62 -38.91 6.43 6.95
C ASP A 62 -38.78 7.54 7.99
N ALA A 63 -39.81 7.71 8.83
CA ALA A 63 -39.79 8.71 9.90
C ALA A 63 -38.71 8.38 10.94
N ALA A 64 -38.52 7.11 11.26
CA ALA A 64 -37.50 6.65 12.20
C ALA A 64 -36.08 6.83 11.66
N ILE A 65 -35.86 6.50 10.39
CA ILE A 65 -34.57 6.72 9.73
C ILE A 65 -34.27 8.22 9.71
N ASN A 66 -35.18 9.05 9.21
CA ASN A 66 -34.96 10.50 9.13
C ASN A 66 -34.70 11.11 10.52
N ALA A 67 -35.45 10.71 11.55
CA ALA A 67 -35.20 11.16 12.92
C ALA A 67 -33.80 10.74 13.43
N GLN A 68 -33.33 9.54 13.09
CA GLN A 68 -31.98 9.12 13.45
C GLN A 68 -30.91 9.91 12.68
N LEU A 69 -31.18 10.27 11.42
CA LEU A 69 -30.26 11.06 10.59
C LEU A 69 -30.14 12.50 11.11
N ASP A 70 -31.24 13.11 11.55
CA ASP A 70 -31.21 14.41 12.24
C ASP A 70 -30.26 14.38 13.46
N LEU A 71 -30.21 13.25 14.18
CA LEU A 71 -29.29 13.06 15.30
C LEU A 71 -27.84 12.77 14.86
N CYS A 72 -27.64 12.21 13.67
CA CYS A 72 -26.31 12.02 13.08
C CYS A 72 -25.70 13.34 12.61
N GLU A 73 -26.49 14.41 12.48
CA GLU A 73 -26.05 15.76 12.10
C GLU A 73 -26.11 16.75 13.28
N ASP A 74 -26.34 16.26 14.51
CA ASP A 74 -26.44 17.11 15.69
C ASP A 74 -25.13 17.88 15.99
N GLU A 75 -25.25 19.10 16.53
CA GLU A 75 -24.11 19.92 16.90
C GLU A 75 -23.21 19.23 17.96
N ASP A 76 -23.80 18.45 18.88
CA ASP A 76 -23.07 17.69 19.89
C ASP A 76 -22.54 16.35 19.31
N VAL A 77 -21.21 16.28 19.16
CA VAL A 77 -20.50 15.07 18.71
C VAL A 77 -20.83 13.81 19.53
N SER A 78 -21.16 13.95 20.81
CA SER A 78 -21.54 12.81 21.65
C SER A 78 -22.91 12.24 21.26
N ILE A 79 -23.83 13.08 20.77
CA ILE A 79 -25.13 12.68 20.24
C ILE A 79 -24.94 12.02 18.88
N ARG A 80 -24.19 12.66 17.97
CA ARG A 80 -23.86 12.07 16.66
C ARG A 80 -23.26 10.68 16.80
N ARG A 81 -22.23 10.54 17.64
CA ARG A 81 -21.58 9.24 17.91
C ARG A 81 -22.55 8.19 18.43
N GLN A 82 -23.47 8.56 19.31
CA GLN A 82 -24.47 7.63 19.82
C GLN A 82 -25.48 7.24 18.73
N ALA A 83 -25.86 8.18 17.86
CA ALA A 83 -26.77 7.90 16.75
C ALA A 83 -26.11 7.00 15.68
N ILE A 84 -24.89 7.32 15.27
CA ILE A 84 -24.08 6.58 14.30
C ILE A 84 -23.85 5.14 14.75
N LYS A 85 -23.57 4.94 16.04
CA LYS A 85 -23.38 3.60 16.60
C LYS A 85 -24.55 2.66 16.34
N GLU A 86 -25.77 3.19 16.31
CA GLU A 86 -26.98 2.39 16.16
C GLU A 86 -27.51 2.36 14.72
N LEU A 87 -26.90 3.09 13.77
CA LEU A 87 -27.25 3.04 12.34
C LEU A 87 -27.34 1.62 11.75
N PRO A 88 -26.47 0.65 12.11
CA PRO A 88 -26.60 -0.72 11.61
C PRO A 88 -27.95 -1.39 11.89
N ARG A 89 -28.72 -0.95 12.91
CA ARG A 89 -30.04 -1.51 13.20
C ARG A 89 -31.11 -1.11 12.18
N PHE A 90 -30.89 -0.02 11.44
CA PHE A 90 -31.76 0.42 10.36
C PHE A 90 -31.41 -0.24 9.02
N ALA A 91 -30.27 -0.92 8.93
CA ALA A 91 -29.78 -1.57 7.71
C ALA A 91 -30.47 -2.92 7.47
N THR A 92 -31.80 -2.92 7.42
CA THR A 92 -32.63 -4.11 7.16
C THR A 92 -33.32 -4.00 5.81
N GLY A 93 -33.43 -5.14 5.10
CA GLY A 93 -34.07 -5.20 3.78
C GLY A 93 -33.45 -4.21 2.80
N GLU A 94 -34.29 -3.37 2.20
CA GLU A 94 -33.92 -2.39 1.18
C GLU A 94 -33.13 -1.18 1.73
N ASN A 95 -33.12 -0.99 3.06
CA ASN A 95 -32.47 0.15 3.69
C ASN A 95 -30.95 0.03 3.78
N ILE A 96 -30.38 -1.16 3.54
CA ILE A 96 -28.94 -1.37 3.70
C ILE A 96 -28.11 -0.45 2.79
N PHE A 97 -28.51 -0.27 1.53
CA PHE A 97 -27.82 0.62 0.59
C PHE A 97 -27.84 2.06 1.10
N ARG A 98 -29.02 2.54 1.52
CA ARG A 98 -29.19 3.90 2.05
C ARG A 98 -28.35 4.14 3.31
N VAL A 99 -28.33 3.19 4.24
CA VAL A 99 -27.51 3.29 5.45
C VAL A 99 -26.01 3.23 5.12
N ALA A 100 -25.61 2.40 4.16
CA ALA A 100 -24.22 2.32 3.70
C ALA A 100 -23.74 3.62 3.05
N ASP A 101 -24.58 4.23 2.21
CA ASP A 101 -24.30 5.50 1.55
C ASP A 101 -24.07 6.61 2.59
N ILE A 102 -24.97 6.74 3.57
CA ILE A 102 -24.88 7.73 4.64
C ILE A 102 -23.64 7.48 5.52
N LEU A 103 -23.40 6.25 5.93
CA LEU A 103 -22.19 5.91 6.71
C LEU A 103 -20.92 6.23 5.92
N THR A 104 -20.94 6.09 4.59
CA THR A 104 -19.80 6.45 3.75
C THR A 104 -19.60 7.97 3.74
N GLN A 105 -20.66 8.77 3.60
CA GLN A 105 -20.60 10.22 3.71
C GLN A 105 -20.01 10.67 5.06
N LEU A 106 -20.40 10.00 6.16
CA LEU A 106 -19.91 10.31 7.52
C LEU A 106 -18.42 10.00 7.75
N LEU A 107 -17.73 9.30 6.83
CA LEU A 107 -16.28 9.09 6.92
C LEU A 107 -15.46 10.39 6.80
N GLN A 108 -16.08 11.47 6.32
CA GLN A 108 -15.46 12.78 6.19
C GLN A 108 -15.23 13.49 7.54
N THR A 109 -15.81 13.00 8.64
CA THR A 109 -15.61 13.61 9.96
C THR A 109 -14.13 13.69 10.34
N ASP A 110 -13.76 14.81 10.99
CA ASP A 110 -12.44 15.05 11.57
C ASP A 110 -12.35 14.62 13.03
N ASP A 111 -13.49 14.36 13.70
CA ASP A 111 -13.46 13.80 15.06
C ASP A 111 -13.02 12.33 15.01
N THR A 112 -11.90 12.03 15.65
CA THR A 112 -11.30 10.69 15.61
C THR A 112 -12.22 9.64 16.25
N ALA A 113 -12.99 9.99 17.27
CA ALA A 113 -13.86 9.04 17.96
C ALA A 113 -15.13 8.73 17.15
N GLU A 114 -15.66 9.73 16.44
CA GLU A 114 -16.73 9.63 15.45
C GLU A 114 -16.27 8.84 14.22
N PHE A 115 -15.10 9.16 13.65
CA PHE A 115 -14.52 8.42 12.53
C PHE A 115 -14.39 6.93 12.83
N ASN A 116 -13.88 6.59 14.03
CA ASN A 116 -13.79 5.20 14.46
C ASN A 116 -15.17 4.54 14.61
N GLN A 117 -16.17 5.29 15.08
CA GLN A 117 -17.54 4.80 15.22
C GLN A 117 -18.19 4.51 13.87
N VAL A 118 -17.98 5.37 12.87
CA VAL A 118 -18.42 5.16 11.48
C VAL A 118 -17.78 3.90 10.89
N ASN A 119 -16.46 3.73 11.07
CA ASN A 119 -15.75 2.53 10.61
C ASN A 119 -16.33 1.24 11.23
N VAL A 120 -16.65 1.26 12.52
CA VAL A 120 -17.27 0.11 13.21
C VAL A 120 -18.67 -0.17 12.64
N ALA A 121 -19.46 0.87 12.40
CA ALA A 121 -20.81 0.73 11.83
C ALA A 121 -20.77 0.17 10.39
N LEU A 122 -19.89 0.69 9.53
CA LEU A 122 -19.66 0.16 8.18
C LEU A 122 -19.27 -1.32 8.20
N ILE A 123 -18.32 -1.71 9.07
CA ILE A 123 -17.96 -3.12 9.23
C ILE A 123 -19.15 -3.94 9.70
N SER A 124 -19.99 -3.41 10.60
CA SER A 124 -21.18 -4.13 11.08
C SER A 124 -22.15 -4.44 9.94
N ILE A 125 -22.50 -3.45 9.11
CA ILE A 125 -23.43 -3.67 8.00
C ILE A 125 -22.79 -4.50 6.88
N PHE A 126 -21.46 -4.43 6.70
CA PHE A 126 -20.74 -5.29 5.76
C PHE A 126 -20.91 -6.77 6.10
N LYS A 127 -20.93 -7.11 7.40
CA LYS A 127 -21.18 -8.49 7.86
C LYS A 127 -22.64 -8.93 7.69
N MET A 128 -23.57 -7.98 7.57
CA MET A 128 -24.99 -8.25 7.36
C MET A 128 -25.27 -8.50 5.88
N ASP A 129 -24.83 -7.58 5.01
CA ASP A 129 -24.78 -7.78 3.57
C ASP A 129 -23.65 -6.94 2.95
N ALA A 130 -22.65 -7.68 2.45
CA ALA A 130 -21.44 -7.14 1.87
C ALA A 130 -21.71 -6.41 0.54
N LYS A 131 -22.57 -6.95 -0.33
CA LYS A 131 -22.83 -6.35 -1.65
C LYS A 131 -23.60 -5.05 -1.51
N GLY A 132 -24.64 -5.01 -0.65
CA GLY A 132 -25.37 -3.77 -0.35
C GLY A 132 -24.46 -2.69 0.25
N THR A 133 -23.57 -3.07 1.17
CA THR A 133 -22.59 -2.15 1.77
C THR A 133 -21.58 -1.62 0.75
N LEU A 134 -21.02 -2.51 -0.09
CA LEU A 134 -20.10 -2.12 -1.15
C LEU A 134 -20.78 -1.22 -2.18
N GLY A 135 -22.06 -1.43 -2.48
CA GLY A 135 -22.84 -0.56 -3.36
C GLY A 135 -22.86 0.89 -2.88
N GLY A 136 -23.11 1.12 -1.58
CA GLY A 136 -23.05 2.47 -1.00
C GLY A 136 -21.64 3.08 -1.04
N LEU A 137 -20.61 2.27 -0.74
CA LEU A 137 -19.21 2.73 -0.80
C LEU A 137 -18.81 3.13 -2.23
N PHE A 138 -19.09 2.29 -3.23
CA PHE A 138 -18.71 2.58 -4.62
C PHE A 138 -19.58 3.67 -5.25
N SER A 139 -20.85 3.81 -4.84
CA SER A 139 -21.69 4.95 -5.22
C SER A 139 -21.02 6.27 -4.85
N GLN A 140 -20.58 6.42 -3.59
CA GLN A 140 -19.87 7.61 -3.13
C GLN A 140 -18.49 7.78 -3.76
N ILE A 141 -17.78 6.69 -4.09
CA ILE A 141 -16.50 6.80 -4.81
C ILE A 141 -16.74 7.35 -6.22
N LEU A 142 -17.77 6.90 -6.94
CA LEU A 142 -18.01 7.28 -8.33
C LEU A 142 -18.73 8.62 -8.48
N GLN A 143 -19.58 9.00 -7.53
CA GLN A 143 -20.51 10.14 -7.67
C GLN A 143 -20.50 11.10 -6.48
N GLY A 144 -19.81 10.76 -5.39
CA GLY A 144 -19.74 11.57 -4.18
C GLY A 144 -18.70 12.69 -4.27
N GLU A 145 -18.52 13.39 -3.16
CA GLU A 145 -17.52 14.46 -3.02
C GLU A 145 -16.11 13.89 -2.87
N ASP A 146 -15.10 14.65 -3.32
CA ASP A 146 -13.68 14.22 -3.32
C ASP A 146 -13.19 13.74 -1.95
N ILE A 147 -13.57 14.42 -0.87
CA ILE A 147 -13.19 14.05 0.50
C ILE A 147 -13.79 12.69 0.85
N VAL A 148 -15.07 12.47 0.54
CA VAL A 148 -15.77 11.21 0.81
C VAL A 148 -15.16 10.09 -0.04
N ARG A 149 -14.91 10.34 -1.32
CA ARG A 149 -14.24 9.41 -2.24
C ARG A 149 -12.88 8.96 -1.69
N GLU A 150 -12.03 9.90 -1.29
CA GLU A 150 -10.71 9.61 -0.72
C GLU A 150 -10.83 8.74 0.54
N ARG A 151 -11.75 9.09 1.45
CA ARG A 151 -11.97 8.35 2.70
C ARG A 151 -12.53 6.95 2.45
N ALA A 152 -13.42 6.79 1.47
CA ALA A 152 -13.98 5.50 1.07
C ALA A 152 -12.91 4.58 0.44
N ILE A 153 -12.07 5.09 -0.47
CA ILE A 153 -10.95 4.32 -1.04
C ILE A 153 -9.98 3.88 0.07
N LYS A 154 -9.64 4.78 1.01
CA LYS A 154 -8.80 4.45 2.18
C LYS A 154 -9.46 3.40 3.08
N PHE A 155 -10.78 3.47 3.28
CA PHE A 155 -11.53 2.45 4.02
C PHE A 155 -11.39 1.09 3.33
N LEU A 156 -11.67 0.99 2.03
CA LEU A 156 -11.53 -0.27 1.27
C LEU A 156 -10.10 -0.83 1.38
N SER A 157 -9.09 0.01 1.15
CA SER A 157 -7.67 -0.34 1.17
C SER A 157 -7.19 -0.89 2.51
N THR A 158 -7.78 -0.42 3.63
CA THR A 158 -7.35 -0.78 4.98
C THR A 158 -8.22 -1.85 5.64
N LYS A 159 -9.53 -1.87 5.36
CA LYS A 159 -10.51 -2.68 6.10
C LYS A 159 -10.91 -3.97 5.40
N LEU A 160 -10.93 -4.05 4.06
CA LEU A 160 -11.37 -5.28 3.36
C LEU A 160 -10.58 -6.51 3.80
N LYS A 161 -9.26 -6.39 3.90
CA LYS A 161 -8.36 -7.46 4.37
C LYS A 161 -8.58 -7.91 5.83
N THR A 162 -9.35 -7.15 6.60
CA THR A 162 -9.66 -7.47 8.01
C THR A 162 -10.96 -8.26 8.15
N LEU A 163 -11.72 -8.37 7.06
CA LEU A 163 -12.97 -9.10 7.05
C LEU A 163 -12.72 -10.62 6.93
N PRO A 164 -13.50 -11.44 7.64
CA PRO A 164 -13.46 -12.89 7.52
C PRO A 164 -13.74 -13.40 6.11
N GLU A 165 -13.18 -14.57 5.79
CA GLU A 165 -13.28 -15.20 4.47
C GLU A 165 -14.69 -15.65 4.07
N ASP A 166 -15.54 -15.93 5.05
CA ASP A 166 -16.96 -16.28 4.87
C ASP A 166 -17.81 -15.07 4.46
N ILE A 167 -17.36 -13.86 4.76
CA ILE A 167 -17.98 -12.60 4.30
C ILE A 167 -17.39 -12.19 2.95
N MET A 168 -16.07 -12.27 2.79
CA MET A 168 -15.37 -11.96 1.53
C MET A 168 -15.46 -13.14 0.55
N THR A 169 -16.67 -13.60 0.24
CA THR A 169 -16.89 -14.72 -0.68
C THR A 169 -16.38 -14.41 -2.09
N LYS A 170 -16.25 -15.44 -2.93
CA LYS A 170 -15.85 -15.29 -4.33
C LYS A 170 -16.68 -14.24 -5.07
N GLU A 171 -18.00 -14.26 -4.91
CA GLU A 171 -18.89 -13.30 -5.56
C GLU A 171 -18.71 -11.86 -5.06
N VAL A 172 -18.38 -11.70 -3.77
CA VAL A 172 -18.11 -10.37 -3.19
C VAL A 172 -16.77 -9.85 -3.72
N GLU A 173 -15.73 -10.68 -3.79
CA GLU A 173 -14.45 -10.28 -4.39
C GLU A 173 -14.59 -9.94 -5.88
N GLU A 174 -15.37 -10.72 -6.65
CA GLU A 174 -15.67 -10.43 -8.05
C GLU A 174 -16.42 -9.10 -8.21
N TYR A 175 -17.37 -8.80 -7.31
CA TYR A 175 -18.07 -7.52 -7.28
C TYR A 175 -17.11 -6.35 -6.96
N VAL A 176 -16.25 -6.49 -5.94
CA VAL A 176 -15.22 -5.49 -5.62
C VAL A 176 -14.35 -5.21 -6.83
N PHE A 177 -13.91 -6.25 -7.53
CA PHE A 177 -13.06 -6.09 -8.71
C PHE A 177 -13.80 -5.39 -9.87
N ALA A 178 -15.04 -5.76 -10.13
CA ALA A 178 -15.85 -5.14 -11.18
C ALA A 178 -16.07 -3.65 -10.93
N GLU A 179 -16.40 -3.24 -9.70
CA GLU A 179 -16.55 -1.83 -9.36
C GLU A 179 -15.20 -1.10 -9.34
N THR A 180 -14.13 -1.74 -8.85
CA THR A 180 -12.78 -1.15 -8.89
C THR A 180 -12.35 -0.82 -10.32
N LYS A 181 -12.68 -1.65 -11.31
CA LYS A 181 -12.41 -1.37 -12.73
C LYS A 181 -13.07 -0.09 -13.22
N LYS A 182 -14.33 0.15 -12.86
CA LYS A 182 -15.04 1.40 -13.22
C LYS A 182 -14.36 2.62 -12.60
N VAL A 183 -13.95 2.50 -11.33
CA VAL A 183 -13.24 3.58 -10.64
C VAL A 183 -11.93 3.91 -11.35
N LEU A 184 -11.18 2.88 -11.81
CA LEU A 184 -9.90 3.02 -12.50
C LEU A 184 -9.95 3.79 -13.83
N GLU A 185 -11.14 4.02 -14.41
CA GLU A 185 -11.28 4.82 -15.63
C GLU A 185 -10.87 6.29 -15.45
N ASP A 186 -11.06 6.85 -14.24
CA ASP A 186 -10.54 8.17 -13.87
C ASP A 186 -10.04 8.16 -12.43
N VAL A 187 -8.71 8.04 -12.29
CA VAL A 187 -8.01 8.03 -11.01
C VAL A 187 -6.78 8.91 -11.03
N THR A 188 -6.44 9.42 -9.85
CA THR A 188 -5.11 9.98 -9.61
C THR A 188 -4.08 8.87 -9.39
N GLY A 189 -2.79 9.20 -9.42
CA GLY A 189 -1.73 8.23 -9.11
C GLY A 189 -1.83 7.66 -7.69
N GLU A 190 -2.24 8.48 -6.72
CA GLU A 190 -2.41 8.06 -5.32
C GLU A 190 -3.58 7.06 -5.17
N GLU A 191 -4.71 7.35 -5.80
CA GLU A 191 -5.88 6.47 -5.85
C GLU A 191 -5.54 5.14 -6.53
N PHE A 192 -4.82 5.20 -7.66
CA PHE A 192 -4.37 4.02 -8.39
C PHE A 192 -3.59 3.05 -7.49
N VAL A 193 -2.65 3.56 -6.68
CA VAL A 193 -1.88 2.72 -5.73
C VAL A 193 -2.79 2.08 -4.68
N LEU A 194 -3.76 2.83 -4.15
CA LEU A 194 -4.69 2.30 -3.15
C LEU A 194 -5.64 1.24 -3.74
N LEU A 195 -6.14 1.45 -4.96
CA LEU A 195 -7.01 0.53 -5.67
C LEU A 195 -6.25 -0.73 -6.12
N MET A 196 -5.02 -0.61 -6.58
CA MET A 196 -4.15 -1.77 -6.86
C MET A 196 -3.86 -2.58 -5.61
N ARG A 197 -3.73 -1.94 -4.44
CA ARG A 197 -3.63 -2.64 -3.14
C ARG A 197 -4.92 -3.38 -2.80
N VAL A 198 -6.08 -2.79 -3.05
CA VAL A 198 -7.38 -3.46 -2.86
C VAL A 198 -7.46 -4.68 -3.77
N ALA A 199 -7.27 -4.50 -5.07
CA ALA A 199 -7.44 -5.55 -6.07
C ALA A 199 -6.44 -6.71 -5.88
N SER A 200 -5.15 -6.42 -5.66
CA SER A 200 -4.14 -7.46 -5.37
C SER A 200 -4.37 -8.21 -4.04
N GLY A 201 -5.16 -7.63 -3.15
CA GLY A 201 -5.59 -8.27 -1.89
C GLY A 201 -6.69 -9.32 -2.08
N LEU A 202 -7.41 -9.32 -3.20
CA LEU A 202 -8.50 -10.26 -3.49
C LEU A 202 -7.95 -11.64 -3.85
N ARG A 203 -8.47 -12.69 -3.22
CA ARG A 203 -8.02 -14.08 -3.44
C ARG A 203 -8.27 -14.54 -4.87
N VAL A 204 -9.40 -14.15 -5.47
CA VAL A 204 -9.71 -14.44 -6.88
C VAL A 204 -8.65 -13.89 -7.84
N LEU A 205 -7.97 -12.80 -7.47
CA LEU A 205 -6.92 -12.17 -8.28
C LEU A 205 -5.49 -12.62 -7.96
N GLN A 206 -5.29 -13.47 -6.95
CA GLN A 206 -3.96 -14.02 -6.62
C GLN A 206 -3.55 -15.22 -7.50
N THR A 207 -4.47 -15.72 -8.32
CA THR A 207 -4.19 -16.76 -9.32
C THR A 207 -3.28 -16.24 -10.43
N VAL A 208 -2.77 -17.13 -11.30
CA VAL A 208 -1.99 -16.72 -12.48
C VAL A 208 -2.83 -15.83 -13.40
N ASN A 209 -4.05 -16.27 -13.72
CA ASN A 209 -4.97 -15.51 -14.57
C ASN A 209 -5.38 -14.18 -13.91
N GLY A 210 -5.65 -14.20 -12.60
CA GLY A 210 -5.99 -13.00 -11.84
C GLY A 210 -4.87 -11.96 -11.85
N ARG A 211 -3.63 -12.39 -11.64
CA ARG A 211 -2.46 -11.49 -11.73
C ARG A 211 -2.22 -10.99 -13.16
N GLN A 212 -2.49 -11.80 -14.18
CA GLN A 212 -2.44 -11.33 -15.57
C GLN A 212 -3.46 -10.21 -15.80
N GLN A 213 -4.70 -10.36 -15.34
CA GLN A 213 -5.71 -9.30 -15.44
C GLN A 213 -5.29 -8.01 -14.71
N LEU A 214 -4.65 -8.15 -13.54
CA LEU A 214 -4.09 -6.99 -12.84
C LEU A 214 -2.96 -6.33 -13.64
N VAL A 215 -2.08 -7.11 -14.27
CA VAL A 215 -1.02 -6.57 -15.14
C VAL A 215 -1.62 -5.81 -16.32
N GLU A 216 -2.66 -6.33 -16.99
CA GLU A 216 -3.32 -5.61 -18.08
C GLU A 216 -3.90 -4.26 -17.62
N LEU A 217 -4.54 -4.21 -16.45
CA LEU A 217 -5.00 -2.94 -15.87
C LEU A 217 -3.86 -1.94 -15.64
N VAL A 218 -2.70 -2.42 -15.17
CA VAL A 218 -1.54 -1.54 -15.00
C VAL A 218 -0.98 -1.09 -16.35
N VAL A 219 -1.05 -1.93 -17.39
CA VAL A 219 -0.59 -1.55 -18.73
C VAL A 219 -1.52 -0.50 -19.35
N GLU A 220 -2.84 -0.68 -19.23
CA GLU A 220 -3.84 0.31 -19.63
C GLU A 220 -3.61 1.63 -18.88
N GLN A 221 -3.40 1.57 -17.56
CA GLN A 221 -3.10 2.77 -16.76
C GLN A 221 -1.75 3.41 -17.12
N ALA A 222 -0.74 2.62 -17.51
CA ALA A 222 0.56 3.14 -17.92
C ALA A 222 0.57 3.70 -19.35
N ASP A 223 -0.45 3.36 -20.15
CA ASP A 223 -0.60 3.78 -21.55
C ASP A 223 0.64 3.45 -22.41
N LEU A 224 1.08 2.19 -22.32
CA LEU A 224 2.31 1.72 -22.98
C LEU A 224 2.25 1.74 -24.51
N ASP A 225 1.10 2.06 -25.10
CA ASP A 225 0.95 2.20 -26.55
C ASP A 225 1.35 3.62 -27.03
N GLN A 226 1.56 4.57 -26.11
CA GLN A 226 2.03 5.92 -26.41
C GLN A 226 3.53 6.09 -26.15
N ALA A 227 4.21 6.83 -27.03
CA ALA A 227 5.61 7.18 -26.83
C ALA A 227 5.80 8.09 -25.60
N LEU A 228 6.81 7.79 -24.77
CA LEU A 228 7.14 8.59 -23.60
C LEU A 228 7.66 9.98 -24.02
N ASN A 229 7.10 11.04 -23.45
CA ASN A 229 7.71 12.37 -23.48
C ASN A 229 8.68 12.53 -22.29
N PRO A 230 10.00 12.46 -22.49
CA PRO A 230 10.97 12.49 -21.38
C PRO A 230 11.06 13.85 -20.67
N ALA A 231 10.58 14.92 -21.31
CA ALA A 231 10.56 16.27 -20.75
C ALA A 231 9.33 16.54 -19.88
N ASP A 232 8.35 15.62 -19.85
CA ASP A 232 7.15 15.72 -19.02
C ASP A 232 7.31 14.87 -17.75
N PRO A 233 7.53 15.49 -16.58
CA PRO A 233 7.72 14.75 -15.34
C PRO A 233 6.48 13.94 -14.94
N ASP A 234 5.27 14.39 -15.28
CA ASP A 234 4.04 13.65 -14.92
C ASP A 234 3.94 12.33 -15.71
N ALA A 235 4.37 12.34 -16.98
CA ALA A 235 4.42 11.13 -17.80
C ALA A 235 5.46 10.12 -17.27
N VAL A 236 6.64 10.60 -16.85
CA VAL A 236 7.68 9.76 -16.24
C VAL A 236 7.20 9.19 -14.91
N ASP A 237 6.59 10.02 -14.06
CA ASP A 237 6.09 9.62 -12.74
C ASP A 237 4.98 8.58 -12.86
N ARG A 238 4.02 8.79 -13.78
CA ARG A 238 2.97 7.83 -14.12
C ARG A 238 3.56 6.48 -14.53
N LEU A 239 4.51 6.47 -15.45
CA LEU A 239 5.15 5.23 -15.93
C LEU A 239 5.84 4.48 -14.78
N LEU A 240 6.62 5.17 -13.96
CA LEU A 240 7.36 4.54 -12.85
C LEU A 240 6.41 4.05 -11.76
N GLN A 241 5.38 4.82 -11.43
CA GLN A 241 4.38 4.43 -10.43
C GLN A 241 3.59 3.20 -10.88
N CYS A 242 3.16 3.17 -12.15
CA CYS A 242 2.49 2.01 -12.72
C CYS A 242 3.40 0.79 -12.71
N THR A 243 4.63 0.93 -13.21
CA THR A 243 5.64 -0.16 -13.23
C THR A 243 5.88 -0.74 -11.83
N ARG A 244 5.93 0.11 -10.79
CA ARG A 244 6.04 -0.33 -9.39
C ARG A 244 4.83 -1.14 -8.90
N GLN A 245 3.62 -0.86 -9.40
CA GLN A 245 2.43 -1.68 -9.09
C GLN A 245 2.43 -3.01 -9.85
N ALA A 246 3.00 -3.07 -11.06
CA ALA A 246 3.09 -4.31 -11.83
C ALA A 246 4.16 -5.27 -11.28
N LEU A 247 5.29 -4.76 -10.78
CA LEU A 247 6.44 -5.56 -10.33
C LEU A 247 6.08 -6.74 -9.40
N PRO A 248 5.26 -6.58 -8.34
CA PRO A 248 4.88 -7.68 -7.45
C PRO A 248 4.01 -8.75 -8.09
N LEU A 249 3.39 -8.47 -9.24
CA LEU A 249 2.48 -9.38 -9.94
C LEU A 249 3.25 -10.38 -10.80
N PHE A 250 4.43 -9.99 -11.30
CA PHE A 250 5.23 -10.81 -12.19
C PHE A 250 5.73 -12.10 -11.54
N SER A 251 5.86 -13.14 -12.36
CA SER A 251 6.41 -14.43 -12.00
C SER A 251 6.79 -15.19 -13.26
N LYS A 252 7.32 -16.41 -13.12
CA LYS A 252 7.60 -17.28 -14.28
C LYS A 252 6.41 -17.52 -15.24
N ASN A 253 5.17 -17.31 -14.76
CA ASN A 253 3.94 -17.52 -15.52
C ASN A 253 3.15 -16.20 -15.77
N VAL A 254 3.65 -15.06 -15.31
CA VAL A 254 3.01 -13.74 -15.48
C VAL A 254 4.13 -12.78 -15.85
N HIS A 255 4.23 -12.45 -17.13
CA HIS A 255 5.45 -11.89 -17.70
C HIS A 255 5.46 -10.37 -17.71
N SER A 256 6.67 -9.80 -17.71
CA SER A 256 6.93 -8.36 -17.77
C SER A 256 7.18 -7.85 -19.21
N THR A 257 6.95 -8.70 -20.22
CA THR A 257 7.38 -8.51 -21.62
C THR A 257 7.00 -7.15 -22.20
N ARG A 258 5.75 -6.69 -22.01
CA ARG A 258 5.28 -5.38 -22.54
C ARG A 258 6.06 -4.21 -21.90
N PHE A 259 6.25 -4.23 -20.59
CA PHE A 259 7.04 -3.22 -19.89
C PHE A 259 8.50 -3.26 -20.32
N VAL A 260 9.14 -4.43 -20.35
CA VAL A 260 10.54 -4.56 -20.77
C VAL A 260 10.72 -4.04 -22.21
N THR A 261 9.80 -4.39 -23.11
CA THR A 261 9.82 -3.90 -24.49
C THR A 261 9.72 -2.39 -24.55
N TYR A 262 8.73 -1.81 -23.86
CA TYR A 262 8.51 -0.38 -23.81
C TYR A 262 9.72 0.38 -23.26
N PHE A 263 10.31 -0.11 -22.16
CA PHE A 263 11.48 0.52 -21.57
C PHE A 263 12.70 0.45 -22.49
N CYS A 264 12.91 -0.66 -23.20
CA CYS A 264 13.96 -0.74 -24.21
C CYS A 264 13.74 0.23 -25.37
N GLU A 265 12.53 0.32 -25.92
CA GLU A 265 12.28 1.09 -27.14
C GLU A 265 12.09 2.60 -26.91
N HIS A 266 11.48 2.97 -25.78
CA HIS A 266 11.04 4.35 -25.54
C HIS A 266 11.74 5.04 -24.37
N VAL A 267 12.27 4.29 -23.39
CA VAL A 267 12.86 4.87 -22.17
C VAL A 267 14.38 4.90 -22.25
N LEU A 268 15.04 3.76 -22.52
CA LEU A 268 16.51 3.69 -22.56
C LEU A 268 17.17 4.68 -23.54
N PRO A 269 16.65 4.88 -24.76
CA PRO A 269 17.22 5.87 -25.69
C PRO A 269 17.16 7.30 -25.12
N ASN A 270 16.18 7.58 -24.26
CA ASN A 270 15.91 8.88 -23.67
C ASN A 270 16.38 8.97 -22.20
N LEU A 271 17.16 8.00 -21.70
CA LEU A 271 17.49 7.93 -20.27
C LEU A 271 18.14 9.22 -19.73
N SER A 272 19.05 9.83 -20.50
CA SER A 272 19.79 11.03 -20.09
C SER A 272 18.93 12.29 -20.05
N THR A 273 17.78 12.31 -20.73
CA THR A 273 16.86 13.45 -20.80
C THR A 273 15.75 13.39 -19.77
N LEU A 274 15.62 12.28 -19.04
CA LEU A 274 14.64 12.15 -17.97
C LEU A 274 14.93 13.15 -16.85
N THR A 275 13.90 13.90 -16.49
CA THR A 275 13.96 14.86 -15.39
C THR A 275 13.09 14.38 -14.23
N SER A 276 13.42 14.84 -13.02
CA SER A 276 12.60 14.64 -11.83
C SER A 276 12.56 15.93 -11.04
N PRO A 277 11.39 16.32 -10.48
CA PRO A 277 11.29 17.48 -9.59
C PRO A 277 11.98 17.25 -8.24
N VAL A 278 12.38 16.01 -7.93
CA VAL A 278 13.03 15.64 -6.66
C VAL A 278 14.55 15.81 -6.76
N ALA A 279 15.07 16.91 -6.19
CA ALA A 279 16.46 17.37 -6.37
C ALA A 279 17.57 16.36 -6.02
N GLU A 280 17.32 15.40 -5.13
CA GLU A 280 18.32 14.40 -4.69
C GLU A 280 18.09 12.99 -5.28
N LEU A 281 17.07 12.82 -6.11
CA LEU A 281 16.74 11.53 -6.69
C LEU A 281 17.42 11.35 -8.05
N ASP A 282 18.23 10.31 -8.14
CA ASP A 282 18.71 9.82 -9.42
C ASP A 282 17.61 9.04 -10.16
N ILE A 283 16.81 9.76 -10.96
CA ILE A 283 15.70 9.21 -11.72
C ILE A 283 16.13 8.15 -12.73
N GLN A 284 17.30 8.32 -13.34
CA GLN A 284 17.84 7.40 -14.34
C GLN A 284 18.19 6.07 -13.69
N LEU A 285 18.81 6.12 -12.50
CA LEU A 285 19.08 4.92 -11.73
C LEU A 285 17.79 4.23 -11.26
N GLU A 286 16.75 4.98 -10.87
CA GLU A 286 15.46 4.39 -10.51
C GLU A 286 14.80 3.64 -11.68
N VAL A 287 14.84 4.20 -12.88
CA VAL A 287 14.41 3.54 -14.12
C VAL A 287 15.18 2.23 -14.34
N LEU A 288 16.51 2.29 -14.28
CA LEU A 288 17.36 1.12 -14.49
C LEU A 288 17.13 0.03 -13.44
N LYS A 289 16.89 0.39 -12.17
CA LYS A 289 16.53 -0.57 -11.12
C LYS A 289 15.22 -1.29 -11.44
N LEU A 290 14.17 -0.56 -11.86
CA LEU A 290 12.90 -1.16 -12.23
C LEU A 290 13.06 -2.12 -13.41
N MET A 291 13.81 -1.73 -14.44
CA MET A 291 14.09 -2.60 -15.58
C MET A 291 14.80 -3.89 -15.15
N ALA A 292 15.84 -3.77 -14.33
CA ALA A 292 16.59 -4.91 -13.82
C ALA A 292 15.70 -5.85 -12.96
N GLU A 293 14.75 -5.32 -12.20
CA GLU A 293 13.80 -6.15 -11.44
C GLU A 293 12.76 -6.86 -12.30
N MET A 294 12.39 -6.26 -13.44
CA MET A 294 11.44 -6.85 -14.39
C MET A 294 12.07 -7.89 -15.31
N SER A 295 13.36 -7.74 -15.66
CA SER A 295 14.03 -8.57 -16.67
C SER A 295 13.96 -10.09 -16.42
N PRO A 296 14.01 -10.63 -15.18
CA PRO A 296 13.93 -12.08 -14.95
C PRO A 296 12.56 -12.69 -15.26
N TYR A 297 11.54 -11.85 -15.41
CA TYR A 297 10.17 -12.25 -15.72
C TYR A 297 9.78 -11.95 -17.17
N CYS A 298 10.74 -11.55 -18.01
CA CYS A 298 10.46 -11.35 -19.42
C CYS A 298 10.13 -12.69 -20.08
N GLY A 299 9.00 -12.76 -20.78
CA GLY A 299 8.60 -13.92 -21.56
C GLY A 299 9.20 -13.86 -22.97
N ASP A 300 8.54 -14.53 -23.91
CA ASP A 300 8.95 -14.48 -25.32
C ASP A 300 8.76 -13.06 -25.87
N MET A 301 9.82 -12.49 -26.46
CA MET A 301 9.84 -11.15 -27.05
C MET A 301 9.97 -11.24 -28.56
N GLU A 302 9.06 -10.59 -29.29
CA GLU A 302 9.12 -10.53 -30.77
C GLU A 302 10.40 -9.82 -31.26
N LYS A 303 10.76 -8.70 -30.62
CA LYS A 303 11.92 -7.87 -30.97
C LYS A 303 13.13 -8.10 -30.07
N LEU A 304 13.36 -9.35 -29.63
CA LEU A 304 14.41 -9.68 -28.67
C LEU A 304 15.79 -9.14 -29.09
N GLU A 305 16.23 -9.42 -30.32
CA GLU A 305 17.56 -9.02 -30.79
C GLU A 305 17.73 -7.49 -30.88
N ALA A 306 16.69 -6.77 -31.32
CA ALA A 306 16.70 -5.31 -31.40
C ALA A 306 16.79 -4.70 -30.00
N ASN A 307 15.98 -5.21 -29.06
CA ASN A 307 15.94 -4.71 -27.68
C ASN A 307 17.25 -5.01 -26.92
N LEU A 308 17.82 -6.20 -27.11
CA LEU A 308 19.16 -6.53 -26.60
C LEU A 308 20.24 -5.62 -27.20
N THR A 309 20.11 -5.24 -28.47
CA THR A 309 21.06 -4.31 -29.10
C THR A 309 20.97 -2.92 -28.47
N ILE A 310 19.77 -2.39 -28.23
CA ILE A 310 19.57 -1.10 -27.56
C ILE A 310 20.18 -1.14 -26.15
N LEU A 311 19.92 -2.21 -25.40
CA LEU A 311 20.44 -2.38 -24.05
C LEU A 311 21.97 -2.47 -24.04
N PHE A 312 22.56 -3.25 -24.95
CA PHE A 312 24.01 -3.36 -25.10
C PHE A 312 24.64 -2.00 -25.44
N THR A 313 24.08 -1.28 -26.41
CA THR A 313 24.55 0.07 -26.77
C THR A 313 24.53 0.99 -25.55
N LYS A 314 23.47 0.93 -24.74
CA LYS A 314 23.37 1.73 -23.51
C LYS A 314 24.41 1.32 -22.46
N LEU A 315 24.68 0.03 -22.30
CA LEU A 315 25.75 -0.46 -21.42
C LEU A 315 27.13 0.07 -21.83
N LEU A 316 27.42 0.18 -23.14
CA LEU A 316 28.69 0.71 -23.63
C LEU A 316 28.94 2.17 -23.26
N GLU A 317 27.89 2.99 -23.10
CA GLU A 317 27.99 4.39 -22.67
C GLU A 317 28.57 4.50 -21.25
N PHE A 318 28.26 3.53 -20.38
CA PHE A 318 28.72 3.50 -18.98
C PHE A 318 29.98 2.65 -18.76
N MET A 319 30.52 2.05 -19.84
CA MET A 319 31.72 1.23 -19.81
C MET A 319 32.76 1.75 -20.80
N PRO A 320 33.55 2.78 -20.43
CA PRO A 320 34.50 3.42 -21.35
C PRO A 320 35.64 2.49 -21.80
N LEU A 321 36.30 2.87 -22.89
CA LEU A 321 37.58 2.28 -23.28
C LEU A 321 38.68 2.72 -22.30
N PRO A 322 39.74 1.91 -22.12
CA PRO A 322 40.93 2.38 -21.46
C PRO A 322 41.45 3.65 -22.16
N PRO A 323 41.95 4.66 -21.42
CA PRO A 323 42.61 5.82 -22.02
C PRO A 323 43.81 5.35 -22.85
N GLU A 324 44.04 6.00 -23.98
CA GLU A 324 45.22 5.74 -24.81
C GLU A 324 46.48 6.08 -24.01
N GLU A 325 47.48 5.18 -24.01
CA GLU A 325 48.77 5.44 -23.38
C GLU A 325 49.46 6.56 -24.16
N VAL A 326 49.50 7.76 -23.60
CA VAL A 326 50.24 8.88 -24.20
C VAL A 326 51.73 8.54 -24.05
N GLU A 327 52.40 8.20 -25.16
CA GLU A 327 53.83 7.80 -25.17
C GLU A 327 54.82 8.89 -24.71
N ASN A 328 54.35 10.09 -24.39
CA ASN A 328 55.17 11.15 -23.83
C ASN A 328 54.67 11.47 -22.42
N GLY A 329 55.54 11.26 -21.43
CA GLY A 329 55.32 11.43 -20.00
C GLY A 329 55.06 12.87 -19.54
N GLU A 330 54.15 13.57 -20.19
CA GLU A 330 53.43 14.69 -19.62
C GLU A 330 52.13 14.15 -19.04
N ASN A 331 52.09 14.08 -17.71
CA ASN A 331 50.86 13.91 -16.94
C ASN A 331 49.91 15.06 -17.27
N SER A 332 49.19 14.97 -18.38
CA SER A 332 47.87 15.56 -18.44
C SER A 332 47.07 14.80 -17.38
N ALA A 333 46.65 15.51 -16.34
CA ALA A 333 45.72 15.03 -15.34
C ALA A 333 44.37 14.76 -16.01
N SER A 334 44.32 13.75 -16.89
CA SER A 334 43.08 13.18 -17.37
C SER A 334 42.44 12.54 -16.15
N GLU A 335 41.42 13.22 -15.61
CA GLU A 335 40.62 12.69 -14.51
C GLU A 335 40.23 11.25 -14.87
N GLU A 336 40.66 10.27 -14.06
CA GLU A 336 40.19 8.89 -14.24
C GLU A 336 38.66 8.93 -14.30
N PRO A 337 38.03 8.37 -15.35
CA PRO A 337 36.60 8.49 -15.54
C PRO A 337 35.86 7.92 -14.34
N LYS A 338 35.00 8.72 -13.70
CA LYS A 338 34.17 8.27 -12.57
C LYS A 338 33.22 7.18 -13.06
N LEU A 339 33.54 5.93 -12.73
CA LEU A 339 32.72 4.77 -13.11
C LEU A 339 31.40 4.74 -12.34
N GLN A 340 30.28 4.68 -13.06
CA GLN A 340 28.94 4.61 -12.49
C GLN A 340 28.54 3.15 -12.21
N PHE A 341 29.11 2.56 -11.15
CA PHE A 341 28.91 1.15 -10.83
C PHE A 341 27.43 0.74 -10.69
N SER A 342 26.58 1.56 -10.08
CA SER A 342 25.16 1.25 -9.89
C SER A 342 24.39 1.10 -11.21
N TYR A 343 24.74 1.91 -12.22
CA TYR A 343 24.12 1.86 -13.55
C TYR A 343 24.56 0.59 -14.28
N VAL A 344 25.86 0.31 -14.25
CA VAL A 344 26.45 -0.88 -14.86
C VAL A 344 25.93 -2.16 -14.21
N GLU A 345 25.70 -2.19 -12.89
CA GLU A 345 25.06 -3.33 -12.24
C GLU A 345 23.70 -3.64 -12.87
N CYS A 346 22.84 -2.63 -13.03
CA CYS A 346 21.50 -2.82 -13.58
C CYS A 346 21.56 -3.30 -15.04
N LEU A 347 22.35 -2.62 -15.88
CA LEU A 347 22.46 -2.92 -17.31
C LEU A 347 23.11 -4.29 -17.56
N LEU A 348 24.21 -4.60 -16.87
CA LEU A 348 24.90 -5.88 -17.02
C LEU A 348 24.09 -7.06 -16.49
N PHE A 349 23.24 -6.84 -15.47
CA PHE A 349 22.32 -7.88 -15.01
C PHE A 349 21.31 -8.29 -16.09
N MET A 350 20.94 -7.36 -16.99
CA MET A 350 19.98 -7.60 -18.07
C MET A 350 20.60 -8.19 -19.35
N ASP A 351 21.89 -7.95 -19.63
CA ASP A 351 22.56 -8.33 -20.89
C ASP A 351 23.84 -9.14 -20.66
N GLY A 352 23.67 -10.42 -20.32
CA GLY A 352 24.77 -11.31 -19.96
C GLY A 352 25.33 -12.20 -21.08
N GLU A 353 24.88 -12.08 -22.34
CA GLU A 353 25.27 -13.02 -23.41
C GLU A 353 26.25 -12.44 -24.46
N ARG A 354 26.28 -11.12 -24.67
CA ARG A 354 27.05 -10.47 -25.76
C ARG A 354 28.49 -10.05 -25.39
N LEU A 355 29.13 -10.76 -24.47
CA LEU A 355 30.42 -10.37 -23.86
C LEU A 355 31.67 -10.50 -24.77
N LYS A 356 31.56 -10.97 -26.02
CA LYS A 356 32.73 -11.30 -26.86
C LYS A 356 33.44 -10.08 -27.46
N ASP A 357 32.71 -9.06 -27.91
CA ASP A 357 33.28 -7.81 -28.46
C ASP A 357 33.65 -6.77 -27.39
N PHE A 358 33.52 -7.15 -26.13
CA PHE A 358 33.53 -6.24 -24.98
C PHE A 358 34.74 -6.44 -24.05
N LYS A 359 35.65 -7.36 -24.40
CA LYS A 359 36.72 -7.83 -23.51
C LYS A 359 37.63 -6.70 -23.01
N ILE A 360 37.97 -5.72 -23.84
CA ILE A 360 38.85 -4.60 -23.47
C ILE A 360 38.16 -3.69 -22.44
N ARG A 361 36.89 -3.31 -22.68
CA ARG A 361 36.08 -2.50 -21.75
C ARG A 361 35.83 -3.23 -20.44
N LEU A 362 35.53 -4.54 -20.49
CA LEU A 362 35.42 -5.40 -19.30
C LEU A 362 36.70 -5.44 -18.48
N GLN A 363 37.85 -5.62 -19.14
CA GLN A 363 39.15 -5.63 -18.45
C GLN A 363 39.45 -4.29 -17.79
N TYR A 364 39.20 -3.18 -18.49
CA TYR A 364 39.38 -1.84 -17.93
C TYR A 364 38.45 -1.60 -16.73
N PHE A 365 37.15 -1.89 -16.88
CA PHE A 365 36.17 -1.73 -15.82
C PHE A 365 36.48 -2.63 -14.62
N ALA A 366 36.92 -3.87 -14.84
CA ALA A 366 37.34 -4.79 -13.78
C ALA A 366 38.56 -4.28 -12.99
N ARG A 367 39.49 -3.56 -13.63
CA ARG A 367 40.61 -2.89 -12.92
C ARG A 367 40.07 -1.79 -12.00
N GLY A 368 39.22 -0.90 -12.51
CA GLY A 368 38.58 0.15 -11.70
C GLY A 368 37.75 -0.42 -10.54
N LEU A 369 37.05 -1.52 -10.78
CA LEU A 369 36.29 -2.27 -9.78
C LEU A 369 37.18 -2.77 -8.62
N GLN A 370 38.37 -3.32 -8.93
CA GLN A 370 39.30 -3.80 -7.92
C GLN A 370 39.86 -2.67 -7.05
N VAL A 371 40.20 -1.53 -7.67
CA VAL A 371 40.67 -0.34 -6.96
C VAL A 371 39.59 0.14 -5.99
N TYR A 372 38.34 0.26 -6.46
CA TYR A 372 37.23 0.72 -5.63
C TYR A 372 36.87 -0.25 -4.50
N ILE A 373 36.86 -1.56 -4.76
CA ILE A 373 36.68 -2.60 -3.72
C ILE A 373 37.75 -2.47 -2.63
N ARG A 374 39.02 -2.26 -3.02
CA ARG A 374 40.12 -2.09 -2.06
C ARG A 374 39.91 -0.86 -1.19
N GLN A 375 39.55 0.28 -1.78
CA GLN A 375 39.25 1.52 -1.05
C GLN A 375 38.09 1.33 -0.06
N LEU A 376 37.00 0.70 -0.50
CA LEU A 376 35.84 0.42 0.35
C LEU A 376 36.17 -0.52 1.52
N ARG A 377 36.95 -1.59 1.27
CA ARG A 377 37.39 -2.52 2.32
C ARG A 377 38.25 -1.84 3.36
N VAL A 378 39.21 -1.00 2.94
CA VAL A 378 40.05 -0.21 3.86
C VAL A 378 39.18 0.74 4.68
N ALA A 379 38.23 1.44 4.04
CA ALA A 379 37.33 2.38 4.72
C ALA A 379 36.35 1.72 5.72
N LEU A 380 36.08 0.43 5.57
CA LEU A 380 35.20 -0.36 6.44
C LEU A 380 35.95 -1.28 7.41
N GLN A 381 37.27 -1.38 7.29
CA GLN A 381 38.09 -2.23 8.14
C GLN A 381 37.99 -1.81 9.61
N GLY A 382 37.75 -2.78 10.50
CA GLY A 382 37.63 -2.53 11.94
C GLY A 382 36.30 -1.88 12.39
N LYS A 383 35.38 -1.57 11.47
CA LYS A 383 34.04 -1.06 11.83
C LYS A 383 33.06 -2.22 12.08
N THR A 384 32.42 -2.24 13.24
CA THR A 384 31.45 -3.28 13.64
C THR A 384 30.22 -2.69 14.32
N GLY A 385 29.10 -3.43 14.33
CA GLY A 385 27.90 -3.07 15.09
C GLY A 385 27.31 -1.73 14.65
N ASP A 386 27.13 -0.81 15.60
CA ASP A 386 26.52 0.50 15.34
C ASP A 386 27.36 1.40 14.43
N ALA A 387 28.69 1.19 14.38
CA ALA A 387 29.55 1.93 13.45
C ALA A 387 29.17 1.66 11.97
N LEU A 388 28.65 0.48 11.64
CA LEU A 388 28.19 0.15 10.28
C LEU A 388 26.81 0.72 9.95
N LYS A 389 26.07 1.23 10.95
CA LYS A 389 24.71 1.78 10.77
C LYS A 389 24.70 3.27 10.42
N THR A 390 25.84 3.94 10.40
CA THR A 390 25.91 5.33 9.91
C THR A 390 25.57 5.37 8.43
N GLU A 391 24.97 6.47 7.98
CA GLU A 391 24.49 6.59 6.60
C GLU A 391 25.63 6.45 5.58
N GLU A 392 26.77 7.07 5.87
CA GLU A 392 27.99 6.92 5.09
C GLU A 392 28.48 5.46 4.98
N ASN A 393 28.48 4.71 6.09
CA ASN A 393 28.95 3.32 6.08
C ASN A 393 27.93 2.39 5.44
N LYS A 394 26.62 2.67 5.54
CA LYS A 394 25.59 1.95 4.78
C LYS A 394 25.83 2.09 3.28
N ILE A 395 26.09 3.31 2.79
CA ILE A 395 26.40 3.55 1.36
C ILE A 395 27.63 2.74 0.95
N LYS A 396 28.71 2.75 1.75
CA LYS A 396 29.93 1.96 1.47
C LYS A 396 29.68 0.45 1.47
N VAL A 397 28.85 -0.06 2.38
CA VAL A 397 28.45 -1.47 2.43
C VAL A 397 27.63 -1.85 1.20
N VAL A 398 26.70 -0.99 0.77
CA VAL A 398 25.93 -1.18 -0.46
C VAL A 398 26.86 -1.17 -1.67
N ALA A 399 27.77 -0.20 -1.79
CA ALA A 399 28.76 -0.13 -2.86
C ALA A 399 29.66 -1.37 -2.95
N LEU A 400 30.04 -1.98 -1.81
CA LEU A 400 30.75 -3.26 -1.81
C LEU A 400 29.92 -4.40 -2.41
N LYS A 401 28.61 -4.41 -2.20
CA LYS A 401 27.75 -5.43 -2.81
C LYS A 401 27.57 -5.19 -4.31
N ILE A 402 27.41 -3.93 -4.73
CA ILE A 402 27.33 -3.52 -6.16
C ILE A 402 28.56 -4.03 -6.90
N THR A 403 29.72 -3.71 -6.37
CA THR A 403 30.99 -4.06 -6.99
C THR A 403 31.23 -5.57 -7.01
N ASN A 404 30.83 -6.31 -5.98
CA ASN A 404 30.91 -7.77 -5.97
C ASN A 404 29.93 -8.40 -6.98
N ASN A 405 28.70 -7.90 -7.10
CA ASN A 405 27.71 -8.38 -8.06
C ASN A 405 28.21 -8.21 -9.49
N ILE A 406 28.73 -7.02 -9.83
CA ILE A 406 29.35 -6.78 -11.14
C ILE A 406 30.49 -7.77 -11.40
N ASN A 407 31.36 -8.01 -10.42
CA ASN A 407 32.47 -8.97 -10.57
C ASN A 407 31.97 -10.40 -10.84
N ILE A 408 30.85 -10.81 -10.23
CA ILE A 408 30.21 -12.10 -10.50
C ILE A 408 29.65 -12.11 -11.92
N LEU A 409 28.89 -11.08 -12.32
CA LEU A 409 28.28 -10.97 -13.64
C LEU A 409 29.33 -10.98 -14.77
N ILE A 410 30.45 -10.27 -14.60
CA ILE A 410 31.56 -10.27 -15.56
C ILE A 410 32.20 -11.66 -15.71
N LYS A 411 32.25 -12.46 -14.64
CA LYS A 411 32.89 -13.78 -14.63
C LYS A 411 32.02 -14.88 -15.22
N VAL A 412 30.69 -14.72 -15.20
CA VAL A 412 29.76 -15.75 -15.65
C VAL A 412 29.45 -15.55 -17.13
N LYS A 413 29.59 -16.62 -17.92
CA LYS A 413 29.41 -16.60 -19.38
C LYS A 413 27.93 -16.53 -19.84
N SER A 414 26.97 -16.67 -18.93
CA SER A 414 25.53 -16.58 -19.17
C SER A 414 24.79 -16.24 -17.87
N CYS A 415 24.06 -15.12 -17.87
CA CYS A 415 23.33 -14.56 -16.74
C CYS A 415 22.22 -15.45 -16.17
N TYR A 416 21.73 -16.45 -16.94
CA TYR A 416 20.57 -17.27 -16.56
C TYR A 416 20.84 -18.38 -15.52
N ARG A 417 22.08 -18.53 -15.03
CA ARG A 417 22.44 -19.51 -13.98
C ARG A 417 22.74 -18.90 -12.61
N ILE A 418 22.62 -17.59 -12.45
CA ILE A 418 23.07 -16.90 -11.24
C ILE A 418 21.87 -16.47 -10.38
N ASP A 419 21.77 -17.04 -9.17
CA ASP A 419 20.94 -16.54 -8.06
C ASP A 419 21.55 -15.22 -7.47
N THR A 420 21.99 -14.29 -8.31
CA THR A 420 22.46 -12.97 -7.87
C THR A 420 21.25 -12.12 -7.50
N ASN A 421 21.00 -11.98 -6.20
CA ASN A 421 20.01 -11.03 -5.70
C ASN A 421 20.50 -9.61 -6.00
N LEU A 422 19.73 -8.83 -6.78
CA LEU A 422 19.92 -7.38 -6.92
C LEU A 422 20.04 -6.73 -5.53
N ASN A 423 20.93 -5.76 -5.38
CA ASN A 423 21.36 -5.29 -4.06
C ASN A 423 20.27 -4.68 -3.18
N TRP A 424 19.25 -4.10 -3.80
CA TRP A 424 18.08 -3.56 -3.11
C TRP A 424 17.00 -4.63 -2.79
N ASN A 425 17.19 -5.88 -3.23
CA ASN A 425 16.27 -7.01 -2.99
C ASN A 425 16.68 -7.96 -1.83
N ILE A 426 17.68 -7.61 -1.01
CA ILE A 426 18.32 -8.49 -0.01
C ILE A 426 17.42 -8.94 1.18
N PHE A 427 16.16 -8.50 1.30
CA PHE A 427 15.29 -8.91 2.41
C PHE A 427 14.26 -10.01 2.11
N LYS A 428 14.24 -10.62 0.92
CA LYS A 428 13.09 -11.48 0.53
C LYS A 428 13.25 -13.00 0.76
N ARG A 429 14.41 -13.55 1.15
CA ARG A 429 14.61 -15.04 1.23
C ARG A 429 15.12 -15.62 2.55
N ALA A 430 15.42 -14.82 3.58
CA ALA A 430 16.05 -15.29 4.83
C ALA A 430 15.08 -15.98 5.84
N LYS A 431 14.05 -16.69 5.39
CA LYS A 431 13.13 -17.40 6.31
C LYS A 431 12.84 -18.87 5.94
N ARG A 432 13.70 -19.50 5.12
CA ARG A 432 13.52 -20.91 4.74
C ARG A 432 14.66 -21.87 5.06
N LEU A 433 15.77 -21.41 5.63
CA LEU A 433 16.88 -22.28 6.03
C LEU A 433 17.49 -21.81 7.35
N SER A 434 16.92 -22.26 8.47
CA SER A 434 17.61 -22.48 9.76
C SER A 434 16.58 -22.95 10.79
N SER A 435 16.31 -24.24 10.81
CA SER A 435 15.80 -24.96 11.98
C SER A 435 16.74 -26.16 12.12
N GLU A 436 17.20 -26.41 13.36
CA GLU A 436 18.38 -27.20 13.77
C GLU A 436 19.67 -26.35 13.77
N GLU A 437 20.47 -26.22 14.82
CA GLU A 437 20.55 -26.82 16.17
C GLU A 437 21.48 -25.96 17.06
N MET A 438 21.28 -26.02 18.39
CA MET A 438 22.15 -25.62 19.52
C MET A 438 22.63 -24.14 19.63
N GLY A 439 22.82 -23.53 20.80
CA GLY A 439 22.75 -23.93 22.21
C GLY A 439 23.30 -22.78 23.08
N SER A 440 22.68 -22.57 24.25
CA SER A 440 23.12 -21.88 25.48
C SER A 440 24.15 -20.72 25.43
N GLY A 441 23.76 -19.57 25.99
CA GLY A 441 24.69 -18.55 26.47
C GLY A 441 23.98 -17.32 27.05
N ALA A 442 23.85 -17.27 28.38
CA ALA A 442 23.22 -16.18 29.12
C ALA A 442 24.11 -14.92 29.18
N ALA A 443 23.53 -13.74 28.99
CA ALA A 443 24.11 -12.48 29.47
C ALA A 443 23.03 -11.44 29.77
N THR A 444 23.01 -11.01 31.03
CA THR A 444 22.24 -9.95 31.66
C THR A 444 22.61 -8.56 31.14
N LYS A 445 21.62 -7.66 30.94
CA LYS A 445 21.60 -6.29 31.50
C LYS A 445 20.38 -5.44 31.08
N LYS A 446 19.71 -4.94 32.13
CA LYS A 446 19.19 -3.58 32.39
C LYS A 446 18.16 -2.92 31.45
N GLN A 447 16.99 -2.69 32.05
CA GLN A 447 15.94 -1.74 31.67
C GLN A 447 16.41 -0.28 31.70
N ILE A 448 16.01 0.51 30.70
CA ILE A 448 15.83 1.96 30.78
C ILE A 448 14.56 2.33 29.99
N THR A 449 13.71 3.15 30.60
CA THR A 449 12.41 3.68 30.15
C THR A 449 12.55 4.80 29.08
N PRO A 450 11.59 4.96 28.14
CA PRO A 450 11.55 6.13 27.26
C PRO A 450 10.53 7.18 27.72
N LEU A 451 10.93 8.45 27.69
CA LEU A 451 10.07 9.65 27.80
C LEU A 451 9.88 10.31 26.41
N PRO A 452 8.75 11.00 26.17
CA PRO A 452 8.24 11.33 24.83
C PRO A 452 8.76 12.67 24.28
N ARG A 453 8.92 12.78 22.95
CA ARG A 453 9.18 14.05 22.25
C ARG A 453 7.99 14.47 21.36
N ARG A 454 7.71 15.76 21.43
CA ARG A 454 6.59 16.55 20.87
C ARG A 454 6.66 16.76 19.35
N ASP A 455 5.47 17.09 18.84
CA ASP A 455 5.02 17.37 17.47
C ASP A 455 5.86 18.36 16.65
N ALA A 456 5.99 18.06 15.35
CA ALA A 456 6.46 18.97 14.32
C ALA A 456 5.29 19.41 13.42
N ARG A 457 5.21 20.73 13.20
CA ARG A 457 4.15 21.44 12.48
C ARG A 457 4.11 21.08 10.98
N GLN A 458 2.90 21.06 10.44
CA GLN A 458 2.58 20.84 9.03
C GLN A 458 3.20 21.94 8.14
N ILE A 459 3.87 21.51 7.08
CA ILE A 459 4.45 22.36 6.02
C ILE A 459 3.51 22.26 4.81
N TYR A 460 3.16 23.40 4.23
CA TYR A 460 2.26 23.57 3.09
C TYR A 460 2.85 22.98 1.79
N ASN A 461 2.05 22.19 1.05
CA ASN A 461 2.38 21.72 -0.30
C ASN A 461 1.53 22.47 -1.35
N PRO A 462 2.12 23.08 -2.39
CA PRO A 462 1.39 23.69 -3.50
C PRO A 462 0.77 22.62 -4.44
N PRO A 463 -0.23 22.99 -5.27
CA PRO A 463 -0.99 22.04 -6.08
C PRO A 463 -0.10 21.32 -7.12
N SER A 464 0.00 20.01 -6.95
CA SER A 464 0.67 19.06 -7.85
C SER A 464 -0.30 18.49 -8.89
N GLY A 465 0.20 18.21 -10.10
CA GLY A 465 -0.52 17.40 -11.09
C GLY A 465 -0.89 16.01 -10.53
N LYS A 466 -1.79 15.28 -11.19
CA LYS A 466 -2.36 13.98 -10.72
C LYS A 466 -1.31 12.91 -10.31
N TYR A 467 -0.03 13.10 -10.63
CA TYR A 467 1.07 12.15 -10.38
C TYR A 467 2.28 12.73 -9.60
N SER A 468 2.35 14.04 -9.33
CA SER A 468 3.63 14.70 -8.99
C SER A 468 4.06 14.66 -7.50
N SER A 469 3.31 14.00 -6.60
CA SER A 469 3.54 14.07 -5.14
C SER A 469 4.37 12.91 -4.55
N SER A 470 4.50 11.78 -5.26
CA SER A 470 4.69 10.48 -4.60
C SER A 470 6.09 9.85 -4.70
N ILE A 471 6.99 10.36 -5.53
CA ILE A 471 8.29 9.70 -5.73
C ILE A 471 9.27 9.87 -4.55
N GLY A 472 9.23 11.00 -3.84
CA GLY A 472 10.14 11.29 -2.72
C GLY A 472 9.79 10.67 -1.36
N ASN A 473 8.53 10.27 -1.15
CA ASN A 473 8.01 9.83 0.16
C ASN A 473 7.94 8.31 0.33
N PHE A 474 8.48 7.52 -0.60
CA PHE A 474 8.52 6.06 -0.46
C PHE A 474 9.64 5.61 0.48
N ASN A 475 9.34 5.58 1.78
CA ASN A 475 10.17 4.90 2.76
C ASN A 475 10.10 3.39 2.50
N TYR A 476 11.26 2.73 2.36
CA TYR A 476 11.42 1.27 2.27
C TYR A 476 11.10 0.60 3.63
N GLU A 477 9.97 0.92 4.26
CA GLU A 477 9.61 0.41 5.57
C GLU A 477 8.87 -0.94 5.48
N GLN A 478 9.57 -1.95 6.00
CA GLN A 478 9.05 -3.12 6.70
C GLN A 478 7.84 -3.83 6.04
N ARG A 479 8.20 -4.72 5.11
CA ARG A 479 7.39 -5.88 4.73
C ARG A 479 7.08 -6.71 5.99
N GLY A 480 5.95 -6.41 6.64
CA GLY A 480 5.47 -7.07 7.85
C GLY A 480 5.21 -8.56 7.63
N GLY A 481 6.22 -9.38 7.92
CA GLY A 481 6.11 -10.83 7.93
C GLY A 481 5.35 -11.30 9.17
N PHE A 482 4.06 -11.60 8.98
CA PHE A 482 3.21 -12.37 9.88
C PHE A 482 3.96 -13.57 10.49
N ARG A 483 3.98 -13.63 11.83
CA ARG A 483 4.09 -14.89 12.59
C ARG A 483 2.79 -15.04 13.36
N GLY A 484 2.03 -16.08 13.04
CA GLY A 484 0.85 -16.48 13.79
C GLY A 484 1.22 -16.81 15.24
N GLY A 485 0.69 -16.01 16.16
CA GLY A 485 0.65 -16.32 17.58
C GLY A 485 -0.60 -17.12 17.87
N ARG A 486 -0.42 -18.42 18.12
CA ARG A 486 -1.44 -19.36 18.60
C ARG A 486 -2.25 -18.76 19.75
N GLY A 487 -3.57 -18.84 19.64
CA GLY A 487 -4.47 -18.60 20.74
C GLY A 487 -4.18 -19.51 21.93
N ARG A 488 -4.27 -18.93 23.13
CA ARG A 488 -4.66 -19.64 24.34
C ARG A 488 -5.81 -18.87 24.94
N GLY A 489 -7.01 -19.42 24.75
CA GLY A 489 -8.17 -19.05 25.53
C GLY A 489 -8.12 -19.66 26.94
N PHE A 490 -9.13 -19.25 27.70
CA PHE A 490 -9.61 -19.73 28.98
C PHE A 490 -9.03 -19.13 30.27
N GLY A 491 -9.95 -18.58 31.07
CA GLY A 491 -9.97 -18.85 32.50
C GLY A 491 -10.15 -17.65 33.41
N ALA A 492 -11.36 -17.11 33.47
CA ALA A 492 -11.80 -16.38 34.65
C ALA A 492 -11.81 -17.31 35.87
N ARG A 493 -11.25 -16.88 37.02
CA ARG A 493 -11.83 -16.93 38.38
C ARG A 493 -10.77 -16.79 39.48
N GLY A 494 -11.04 -15.85 40.39
CA GLY A 494 -11.16 -16.16 41.81
C GLY A 494 -9.88 -16.34 42.61
N ASN A 495 -9.35 -15.22 43.13
CA ASN A 495 -8.40 -15.23 44.22
C ASN A 495 -9.18 -15.39 45.56
N ARG A 496 -9.15 -16.58 46.17
CA ARG A 496 -9.53 -16.81 47.58
C ARG A 496 -8.71 -17.97 48.17
N SER A 497 -7.74 -17.60 48.99
CA SER A 497 -7.46 -18.08 50.37
C SER A 497 -7.29 -19.58 50.67
N ARG A 498 -6.22 -19.83 51.45
CA ARG A 498 -5.95 -20.92 52.43
C ARG A 498 -5.45 -22.28 51.93
N GLY A 499 -4.22 -22.59 52.36
CA GLY A 499 -4.02 -23.62 53.38
C GLY A 499 -3.32 -24.94 52.96
N ARG A 500 -2.03 -25.03 53.33
CA ARG A 500 -1.33 -26.14 54.03
C ARG A 500 -1.64 -27.63 53.69
N ILE A 501 -0.53 -28.35 53.43
CA ILE A 501 -0.14 -29.70 53.92
C ILE A 501 -0.98 -30.88 53.33
N TYR A 502 -0.47 -32.03 52.87
CA TYR A 502 0.78 -32.79 53.05
C TYR A 502 1.45 -33.10 51.71
#